data_AF-A0A5J5UWE8-F1
#
_entry.id   AF-A0A5J5UWE8-F1
#
_cell.length_a   1.000
_cell.length_b   1.000
_cell.length_c   1.000
_cell.angle_alpha   90.00
_cell.angle_beta   90.00
_cell.angle_gamma   90.00
#
_symmetry.space_group_name_H-M   'P 1'
#
loop_
_entity.id
_entity.type
_entity.pdbx_description
1 polymer ?
#
loop_
_entity_poly.entity_id
_entity_poly.type
_entity_poly.pdbx_seq_one_letter_code
_entity_poly.pdbx_strand_id
1 'polypeptide(L)'
;MRGNIPFVVPFQRFELLGDSKEFVTTYTFGTHTAKHTFCKVCGITSFYTPRSNPNDIAVTLAYLDPGTLSHVEIRHFDGKNL
;
A
#
# COMPACT_ATOMS: atom_id res chain seq x y z
N MET A 1 -1.21 -3.74 -15.85
CA MET A 1 -1.72 -3.01 -14.66
C MET A 1 -1.47 -3.91 -13.46
N ARG A 2 -0.79 -3.44 -12.39
CA ARG A 2 -0.61 -4.25 -11.17
C ARG A 2 -2.00 -4.38 -10.52
N GLY A 3 -2.53 -5.59 -10.39
CA GLY A 3 -3.83 -5.88 -9.76
C GLY A 3 -3.75 -5.74 -8.23
N ASN A 4 -3.46 -4.53 -7.76
CA ASN A 4 -3.35 -4.23 -6.34
C ASN A 4 -4.74 -3.96 -5.76
N ILE A 5 -5.09 -4.67 -4.68
CA ILE A 5 -6.29 -4.41 -3.87
C ILE A 5 -5.82 -3.87 -2.52
N PRO A 6 -5.58 -2.56 -2.40
CA PRO A 6 -5.12 -1.97 -1.15
C PRO A 6 -6.27 -1.57 -0.24
N PHE A 7 -6.01 -1.55 1.06
CA PHE A 7 -6.82 -0.85 2.06
C PHE A 7 -5.97 0.20 2.78
N VAL A 8 -6.60 1.27 3.26
CA VAL A 8 -5.90 2.40 3.89
C VAL A 8 -5.82 2.19 5.41
N VAL A 9 -4.63 2.37 5.95
CA VAL A 9 -4.33 2.34 7.38
C VAL A 9 -3.75 3.70 7.79
N PRO A 10 -4.22 4.31 8.90
CA PRO A 10 -3.62 5.53 9.41
C PRO A 10 -2.14 5.35 9.68
N PHE A 11 -1.30 6.31 9.27
CA PHE A 11 0.16 6.20 9.45
C PHE A 11 0.57 5.94 10.91
N GLN A 12 -0.16 6.49 11.86
CA GLN A 12 0.06 6.28 13.30
C GLN A 12 -0.13 4.83 13.77
N ARG A 13 -0.77 3.98 12.97
CA ARG A 13 -1.00 2.56 13.23
C ARG A 13 -0.16 1.65 12.31
N PHE A 14 0.81 2.23 11.61
CA PHE A 14 1.72 1.50 10.74
C PHE A 14 3.15 1.58 11.31
N GLU A 15 3.79 0.42 11.42
CA GLU A 15 5.18 0.31 11.80
C GLU A 15 5.92 -0.56 10.77
N LEU A 16 7.08 -0.09 10.32
CA LEU A 16 7.97 -0.89 9.49
C LEU A 16 8.96 -1.63 10.38
N LEU A 17 8.83 -2.95 10.46
CA LEU A 17 9.57 -3.78 11.42
C LEU A 17 10.98 -4.13 10.94
N GLY A 18 11.90 -4.22 11.91
CA GLY A 18 13.27 -4.72 11.74
C GLY A 18 14.05 -4.05 10.62
N ASP A 19 14.82 -4.85 9.89
CA ASP A 19 15.71 -4.36 8.82
C ASP A 19 14.98 -4.12 7.49
N SER A 20 13.64 -4.19 7.48
CA SER A 20 12.83 -4.03 6.25
C SER A 20 13.12 -2.72 5.51
N LYS A 21 13.53 -1.68 6.24
CA LYS A 21 13.94 -0.38 5.67
C LYS A 21 15.10 -0.50 4.69
N GLU A 22 16.00 -1.46 4.90
CA GLU A 22 17.15 -1.70 4.01
C GLU A 22 16.74 -2.31 2.67
N PHE A 23 15.61 -3.01 2.64
CA PHE A 23 15.13 -3.74 1.46
C PHE A 23 14.07 -3.00 0.66
N VAL A 24 13.49 -1.92 1.20
CA VAL A 24 12.53 -1.10 0.47
C VAL A 24 13.21 0.05 -0.26
N THR A 25 12.64 0.41 -1.41
CA THR A 25 12.99 1.64 -2.13
C THR A 25 11.70 2.35 -2.52
N THR A 26 11.80 3.66 -2.72
CA THR A 26 10.67 4.51 -3.04
C THR A 26 10.97 5.29 -4.30
N TYR A 27 10.03 5.26 -5.25
CA TYR A 27 10.03 6.20 -6.36
C TYR A 27 8.80 7.12 -6.28
N THR A 28 8.93 8.30 -6.87
CA THR A 28 7.87 9.31 -6.94
C THR A 28 7.87 9.94 -8.33
N PHE A 29 6.70 10.38 -8.80
CA PHE A 29 6.58 11.10 -10.06
C PHE A 29 5.41 12.11 -9.98
N GLY A 30 5.28 12.96 -10.99
CA GLY A 30 4.19 13.94 -11.05
C GLY A 30 4.29 14.97 -9.93
N THR A 31 3.29 15.02 -9.05
CA THR A 31 3.27 15.93 -7.89
C THR A 31 4.18 15.48 -6.75
N HIS A 32 4.82 14.31 -6.86
CA HIS A 32 5.63 13.68 -5.81
C HIS A 32 4.89 13.36 -4.51
N THR A 33 3.55 13.50 -4.50
CA THR A 33 2.71 13.24 -3.32
C THR A 33 2.57 11.73 -3.06
N ALA A 34 2.37 10.93 -4.11
CA ALA A 34 2.37 9.48 -3.98
C ALA A 34 3.80 8.97 -3.81
N LYS A 35 4.00 8.13 -2.79
CA LYS A 35 5.28 7.45 -2.56
C LYS A 35 5.11 5.98 -2.91
N HIS A 36 5.65 5.59 -4.06
CA HIS A 36 5.57 4.22 -4.54
C HIS A 36 6.71 3.41 -3.92
N THR A 37 6.44 2.87 -2.73
CA THR A 37 7.39 2.06 -1.96
C THR A 37 7.27 0.59 -2.35
N PHE A 38 8.37 -0.11 -2.54
CA PHE A 38 8.37 -1.54 -2.89
C PHE A 38 9.70 -2.19 -2.48
N CYS A 39 9.72 -3.52 -2.38
CA CYS A 39 10.94 -4.27 -2.10
C CYS A 39 11.87 -4.22 -3.31
N LYS A 40 13.09 -3.70 -3.13
CA LYS A 40 14.11 -3.60 -4.18
C LYS A 40 14.68 -4.95 -4.62
N VAL A 41 14.45 -6.02 -3.83
CA VAL A 41 14.92 -7.38 -4.12
C VAL A 41 13.92 -8.15 -4.99
N CYS A 42 12.64 -8.18 -4.60
CA CYS A 42 11.62 -8.97 -5.29
C CYS A 42 10.59 -8.15 -6.08
N GLY A 43 10.58 -6.82 -5.97
CA GLY A 43 9.68 -5.92 -6.72
C GLY A 43 8.26 -5.79 -6.16
N ILE A 44 7.95 -6.51 -5.08
CA ILE A 44 6.63 -6.51 -4.43
C ILE A 44 6.34 -5.17 -3.75
N THR A 45 5.15 -4.63 -4.01
CA THR A 45 4.58 -3.47 -3.31
C THR A 45 3.65 -3.99 -2.22
N SER A 46 4.19 -4.24 -1.02
CA SER A 46 3.38 -4.63 0.15
C SER A 46 2.63 -3.44 0.74
N PHE A 47 3.20 -2.24 0.65
CA PHE A 47 2.58 -1.00 1.06
C PHE A 47 3.09 0.20 0.26
N TYR A 48 2.34 1.31 0.25
CA TYR A 48 2.74 2.57 -0.37
C TYR A 48 1.98 3.76 0.24
N THR A 49 2.43 5.00 -0.02
CA THR A 49 1.66 6.20 0.36
C THR A 49 0.81 6.64 -0.84
N PRO A 50 -0.54 6.57 -0.77
CA PRO A 50 -1.40 6.94 -1.87
C PRO A 50 -1.49 8.46 -2.02
N ARG A 51 -1.77 8.94 -3.25
CA ARG A 51 -1.97 10.36 -3.51
C ARG A 51 -3.21 10.93 -2.83
N SER A 52 -4.30 10.16 -2.76
CA SER A 52 -5.57 10.61 -2.18
C SER A 52 -5.50 10.79 -0.66
N ASN A 53 -4.63 10.02 0.00
CA ASN A 53 -4.43 10.04 1.45
C ASN A 53 -2.92 10.11 1.76
N PRO A 54 -2.27 11.27 1.57
CA PRO A 54 -0.82 11.41 1.69
C PRO A 54 -0.26 11.14 3.11
N ASN A 55 -1.12 11.20 4.11
CA ASN A 55 -0.78 10.97 5.52
C ASN A 55 -1.07 9.55 5.99
N ASP A 56 -1.54 8.67 5.11
CA ASP A 56 -1.89 7.29 5.42
C ASP A 56 -1.07 6.30 4.58
N ILE A 57 -1.15 5.02 4.93
CA ILE A 57 -0.48 3.93 4.23
C ILE A 57 -1.52 3.03 3.59
N ALA A 58 -1.36 2.78 2.30
CA ALA A 58 -2.12 1.77 1.58
C ALA A 58 -1.38 0.42 1.69
N VAL A 59 -2.00 -0.58 2.30
CA VAL A 59 -1.47 -1.94 2.48
C VAL A 59 -2.16 -2.89 1.50
N THR A 60 -1.38 -3.70 0.80
CA THR A 60 -1.88 -4.63 -0.20
C THR A 60 -2.37 -5.93 0.45
N LEU A 61 -3.66 -6.25 0.22
CA LEU A 61 -4.33 -7.42 0.79
C LEU A 61 -3.59 -8.75 0.55
N ALA A 62 -3.07 -8.93 -0.66
CA ALA A 62 -2.48 -10.19 -1.11
C ALA A 62 -1.18 -10.58 -0.37
N TYR A 63 -0.59 -9.68 0.41
CA TYR A 63 0.68 -9.90 1.11
C TYR A 63 0.53 -9.87 2.64
N LEU A 64 -0.69 -10.07 3.15
CA LEU A 64 -0.92 -10.28 4.57
C LEU A 64 -0.75 -11.74 4.94
N ASP A 65 -0.31 -11.99 6.17
CA ASP A 65 -0.18 -13.35 6.68
C ASP A 65 -1.56 -14.03 6.78
N PRO A 66 -1.64 -15.33 6.46
CA PRO A 66 -2.88 -16.10 6.63
C PRO A 66 -3.43 -15.97 8.06
N GLY A 67 -4.74 -15.71 8.18
CA GLY A 67 -5.41 -15.53 9.47
C GLY A 67 -5.42 -14.09 9.99
N THR A 68 -4.74 -13.14 9.33
CA THR A 68 -4.79 -11.71 9.71
C THR A 68 -6.19 -11.11 9.56
N LEU A 69 -6.94 -11.57 8.56
CA LEU A 69 -8.29 -11.06 8.26
C LEU A 69 -9.33 -12.15 8.44
N SER A 70 -10.42 -11.82 9.13
CA SER A 70 -11.58 -12.70 9.29
C SER A 70 -12.59 -12.57 8.16
N HIS A 71 -12.65 -11.41 7.51
CA HIS A 71 -13.59 -11.10 6.44
C HIS A 71 -13.04 -9.99 5.54
N VAL A 72 -13.35 -10.07 4.24
CA VAL A 72 -13.00 -9.05 3.24
C VAL A 72 -14.21 -8.80 2.35
N GLU A 73 -14.61 -7.54 2.24
CA GLU A 73 -15.61 -7.09 1.27
C GLU A 73 -14.91 -6.23 0.21
N ILE A 74 -15.03 -6.61 -1.08
CA ILE A 74 -14.45 -5.86 -2.20
C ILE A 74 -15.56 -5.14 -2.93
N ARG A 75 -15.51 -3.80 -2.91
CA ARG A 75 -16.43 -2.94 -3.66
C ARG A 75 -15.73 -2.39 -4.90
N HIS A 76 -16.38 -2.56 -6.04
CA HIS A 76 -15.92 -1.97 -7.29
C HIS A 76 -16.44 -0.53 -7.37
N PHE A 77 -15.55 0.40 -7.72
CA PHE A 77 -15.88 1.80 -7.92
C PHE A 77 -15.59 2.18 -9.37
N ASP A 78 -16.58 2.77 -10.05
CA ASP A 78 -16.50 3.08 -11.48
C ASP A 78 -15.84 4.44 -11.79
N GLY A 79 -15.59 5.25 -10.74
CA GLY A 79 -14.98 6.57 -10.88
C GLY A 79 -15.86 7.63 -11.56
N LYS A 80 -17.11 7.29 -11.93
CA LYS A 80 -18.02 8.15 -12.69
C LYS A 80 -19.22 8.61 -11.88
N ASN A 81 -19.74 7.77 -10.98
CA ASN A 81 -20.91 8.08 -10.17
C ASN A 81 -20.48 8.17 -8.71
N LEU A 82 -20.45 9.40 -8.18
CA LEU A 82 -20.11 9.74 -6.80
C LEU A 82 -21.37 9.93 -5.95
#